data_AF-I1QPX5-F1
#
_entry.id   AF-I1QPX5-F1
#
_cell.length_a   1.000
_cell.length_b   1.000
_cell.length_c   1.000
_cell.angle_alpha   90.00
_cell.angle_beta   90.00
_cell.angle_gamma   90.00
#
_symmetry.space_group_name_H-M   'P 1'
#
loop_
_entity.id
_entity.type
_entity.pdbx_description
1 polymer ?
#
loop_
_entity_poly.entity_id
_entity_poly.type
_entity_poly.pdbx_seq_one_letter_code
_entity_poly.pdbx_strand_id
1 'polypeptide(L)' 'MGVGVEMEGWLEGRVTAGEVEAKVRLVMESEQGRKLRDRVEAHREATAMAWKDGGSSRAAFAQLLSDIDDARGKQ' A
#
# COMPACT_ATOMS: atom_id res chain seq x y z
N MET A 1 1.08 10.42 0.61
CA MET A 1 2.53 10.16 0.45
C MET A 1 2.69 8.87 -0.32
N GLY A 2 3.51 8.83 -1.37
CA GLY A 2 3.64 7.64 -2.23
C GLY A 2 4.67 6.64 -1.73
N VAL A 3 4.44 5.36 -2.03
CA VAL A 3 5.33 4.21 -1.75
C VAL A 3 6.08 3.72 -2.99
N GLY A 4 6.05 4.50 -4.08
CA GLY A 4 6.66 4.19 -5.36
C GLY A 4 7.10 5.44 -6.10
N VAL A 5 7.81 5.24 -7.21
CA VAL A 5 8.23 6.29 -8.14
C VAL A 5 7.71 5.92 -9.52
N GLU A 6 7.05 6.87 -10.16
CA GLU A 6 6.52 6.70 -11.51
C GLU A 6 7.64 6.70 -12.55
N MET A 7 7.49 5.85 -13.58
CA MET A 7 8.39 5.79 -14.73
C MET A 7 7.83 6.62 -15.87
N GLU A 8 8.62 7.51 -16.45
CA GLU A 8 8.22 8.33 -17.59
C GLU A 8 8.03 7.48 -18.86
N GLY A 9 7.07 7.87 -19.72
CA GLY A 9 6.73 7.14 -20.95
C GLY A 9 5.81 5.93 -20.76
N TRP A 10 5.39 5.58 -19.53
CA TRP A 10 4.51 4.42 -19.32
C TRP A 10 3.14 4.56 -20.03
N LEU A 11 2.60 5.78 -20.07
CA LEU A 11 1.34 6.09 -20.77
C LEU A 11 1.49 6.02 -22.30
N GLU A 12 2.70 6.17 -22.81
CA GLU A 12 3.02 6.08 -24.24
C GLU A 12 3.17 4.62 -24.71
N GLY A 13 2.98 3.66 -23.81
CA GLY A 13 3.04 2.22 -24.08
C GLY A 13 4.45 1.65 -24.05
N ARG A 14 5.49 2.46 -23.80
CA ARG A 14 6.87 2.00 -23.68
C ARG A 14 7.73 2.91 -22.80
N VAL A 15 8.42 2.30 -21.85
CA VAL A 15 9.47 2.96 -21.05
C VAL A 15 10.84 2.67 -21.67
N THR A 16 11.72 3.68 -21.69
CA THR A 16 13.08 3.51 -22.21
C THR A 16 13.99 2.78 -21.21
N ALA A 17 15.04 2.10 -21.69
CA ALA A 17 15.98 1.43 -20.80
C ALA A 17 16.70 2.40 -19.83
N GLY A 18 17.05 3.61 -20.31
CA GLY A 18 17.69 4.64 -19.49
C GLY A 18 16.78 5.14 -18.37
N GLU A 19 15.48 5.26 -18.63
CA GLU A 19 14.50 5.62 -17.61
C GLU A 19 14.37 4.51 -16.55
N VAL A 20 14.31 3.24 -16.96
CA VAL A 20 14.29 2.10 -16.02
C VAL A 20 15.54 2.12 -15.14
N GLU A 21 16.73 2.27 -15.74
CA GLU A 21 17.99 2.33 -14.99
C GLU A 21 18.00 3.49 -13.99
N ALA A 22 17.58 4.69 -14.43
CA ALA A 22 17.55 5.88 -13.59
C ALA A 22 16.62 5.71 -12.38
N LYS A 23 15.40 5.21 -12.59
CA LYS A 23 14.43 4.99 -11.50
C LYS A 23 14.86 3.86 -10.57
N VAL A 24 15.45 2.78 -11.09
CA VAL A 24 16.01 1.69 -10.27
C VAL A 24 17.13 2.24 -9.39
N ARG A 25 18.09 2.97 -9.95
CA ARG A 25 19.17 3.59 -9.18
C ARG A 25 18.63 4.56 -8.14
N LEU A 26 17.66 5.40 -8.51
CA LEU A 26 16.99 6.31 -7.57
C LEU A 26 16.36 5.55 -6.40
N VAL A 27 15.60 4.49 -6.67
CA VAL A 27 14.95 3.71 -5.61
C VAL A 27 15.96 2.97 -4.74
N MET A 28 17.05 2.44 -5.32
CA MET A 28 17.97 1.56 -4.61
C MET A 28 19.08 2.31 -3.86
N GLU A 29 19.68 3.30 -4.50
CA GLU A 29 20.96 3.88 -4.07
C GLU A 29 20.83 5.29 -3.49
N SER A 30 19.72 6.00 -3.75
CA SER A 30 19.57 7.39 -3.31
C SER A 30 18.96 7.54 -1.91
N GLU A 31 19.21 8.70 -1.30
CA GLU A 31 18.53 9.17 -0.08
C GLU A 31 17.00 9.12 -0.20
N GLN A 32 16.49 9.57 -1.35
CA GLN A 32 15.06 9.55 -1.65
C GLN A 32 14.53 8.12 -1.69
N GLY A 33 15.30 7.19 -2.28
CA GLY A 33 15.01 5.76 -2.32
C GLY A 33 14.94 5.13 -0.94
N ARG A 34 15.88 5.47 -0.04
CA ARG A 34 15.83 5.00 1.35
C ARG A 34 14.57 5.47 2.07
N LYS A 35 14.27 6.77 2.02
CA LYS A 35 13.04 7.33 2.61
C LYS A 35 11.76 6.69 2.04
N LEU A 36 11.80 6.25 0.79
CA LEU A 36 10.69 5.52 0.17
C LEU A 36 10.54 4.12 0.77
N ARG A 37 11.64 3.37 0.91
CA ARG A 37 11.62 2.05 1.56
C ARG A 37 11.23 2.12 3.04
N ASP A 38 11.66 3.14 3.77
CA ASP A 38 11.27 3.35 5.18
C ASP A 38 9.75 3.54 5.32
N ARG A 39 9.13 4.29 4.40
CA ARG A 39 7.67 4.46 4.36
C ARG A 39 6.94 3.16 4.01
N VAL A 40 7.51 2.36 3.09
CA VAL A 40 6.97 1.04 2.75
C VAL A 40 6.97 0.13 3.99
N GLU A 41 8.07 0.10 4.74
CA GLU A 41 8.16 -0.72 5.95
C GLU A 41 7.19 -0.24 7.03
N ALA A 42 7.09 1.07 7.27
CA ALA A 42 6.12 1.61 8.21
C ALA A 42 4.67 1.26 7.82
N HIS A 43 4.33 1.29 6.53
CA HIS A 43 3.01 0.86 6.05
C HIS A 43 2.81 -0.64 6.21
N ARG A 44 3.83 -1.47 5.92
CA ARG A 44 3.78 -2.92 6.12
C ARG A 44 3.47 -3.26 7.58
N GLU A 45 4.17 -2.64 8.53
CA GLU A 45 3.94 -2.83 9.96
C GLU A 45 2.53 -2.39 10.38
N ALA A 46 2.09 -1.22 9.93
CA ALA A 46 0.75 -0.70 10.21
C ALA A 46 -0.35 -1.63 9.66
N THR A 47 -0.18 -2.14 8.43
CA THR A 47 -1.11 -3.10 7.83
C THR A 47 -1.12 -4.43 8.60
N ALA A 48 0.04 -4.95 9.01
CA ALA A 48 0.11 -6.16 9.83
C ALA A 48 -0.65 -5.98 11.17
N MET A 49 -0.52 -4.80 11.79
CA MET A 49 -1.22 -4.47 13.03
C MET A 49 -2.73 -4.27 12.85
N ALA A 50 -3.17 -3.73 11.72
CA ALA A 50 -4.59 -3.63 11.40
C ALA A 50 -5.21 -5.00 11.09
N TRP A 51 -4.41 -5.92 10.51
CA TRP A 51 -4.87 -7.23 10.08
C TRP A 51 -4.77 -8.33 11.12
N LYS A 52 -3.98 -8.20 12.19
CA LYS A 52 -3.87 -9.23 13.25
C LYS A 52 -5.22 -9.50 13.95
N ASP A 53 -5.27 -10.53 14.79
CA ASP A 53 -6.44 -10.81 15.63
C ASP A 53 -6.70 -9.66 16.60
N GLY A 54 -7.95 -9.20 16.65
CA GLY A 54 -8.34 -7.97 17.35
C GLY A 54 -7.83 -6.68 16.69
N GLY A 55 -7.19 -6.77 15.52
CA GLY A 55 -6.77 -5.63 14.71
C GLY A 55 -7.96 -4.86 14.15
N SER A 56 -7.75 -3.57 13.86
CA SER A 56 -8.83 -2.64 13.49
C SER A 56 -9.60 -3.06 12.25
N SER A 57 -8.93 -3.60 11.21
CA SER A 57 -9.61 -4.06 10.00
C SER A 57 -10.49 -5.28 10.27
N ARG A 58 -10.02 -6.24 11.07
CA ARG A 58 -10.80 -7.43 11.45
C ARG A 58 -11.97 -7.08 12.36
N ALA A 59 -11.75 -6.18 13.32
CA ALA A 59 -12.81 -5.70 14.21
C ALA A 59 -13.90 -4.94 13.45
N ALA A 60 -13.52 -4.05 12.53
CA ALA A 60 -14.48 -3.32 11.70
C ALA A 60 -15.28 -4.26 10.79
N PHE A 61 -14.63 -5.28 10.22
CA PHE A 61 -15.32 -6.28 9.41
C PHE A 61 -16.30 -7.13 10.24
N ALA A 62 -15.91 -7.54 11.45
CA ALA A 62 -16.82 -8.24 12.36
C ALA A 62 -18.04 -7.38 12.73
N GLN A 63 -17.84 -6.08 13.00
CA GLN A 63 -18.94 -5.16 13.27
C GLN A 63 -19.90 -5.06 12.07
N LEU A 64 -19.36 -4.92 10.85
CA LEU A 64 -20.17 -4.91 9.63
C LEU A 64 -21.06 -6.15 9.50
N LEU A 65 -20.53 -7.34 9.81
CA LEU A 65 -21.30 -8.58 9.75
C LEU A 65 -22.43 -8.60 10.79
N SER A 66 -22.16 -8.18 12.02
CA SER A 66 -23.19 -8.03 13.06
C SER A 66 -24.30 -7.06 12.63
N ASP A 67 -23.93 -5.91 12.06
CA ASP A 67 -24.88 -4.91 11.60
C ASP A 67 -25.80 -5.45 10.48
N ILE A 68 -25.26 -6.30 9.59
CA ILE A 68 -26.02 -6.95 8.51
C ILE A 68 -27.00 -7.97 9.09
N ASP A 69 -26.59 -8.77 10.07
CA ASP A 69 -27.45 -9.79 10.68
C ASP A 69 -28.60 -9.13 11.47
N ASP A 70 -28.31 -8.06 12.21
CA ASP A 70 -29.33 -7.25 12.90
C ASP A 70 -30.33 -6.61 11.93
N ALA A 71 -29.88 -6.21 10.74
CA ALA A 71 -30.76 -5.67 9.71
C ALA A 71 -31.68 -6.74 9.11
N ARG A 72 -31.23 -8.00 9.02
CA ARG A 72 -32.02 -9.13 8.51
C ARG A 72 -33.04 -9.65 9.52
N GLY A 73 -32.73 -9.62 10.82
CA GLY A 73 -33.65 -10.05 11.88
C GLY A 73 -34.81 -9.08 12.16
N LYS A 74 -34.81 -7.90 11.53
CA LYS A 74 -35.87 -6.87 11.64
C LYS A 74 -36.87 -6.90 10.46
N GLN A 75 -36.74 -7.85 9.53
CA GLN A 75 -37.72 -8.15 8.47
C GLN A 75 -38.63 -9.31 8.89
#